data_AF-A0A9E2K7A7-F1
#
_entry.id   AF-A0A9E2K7A7-F1
#
_cell.length_a   1.000
_cell.length_b   1.000
_cell.length_c   1.000
_cell.angle_alpha   90.00
_cell.angle_beta   90.00
_cell.angle_gamma   90.00
#
_symmetry.space_group_name_H-M   'P 1'
#
loop_
_entity.id
_entity.type
_entity.pdbx_description
1 polymer ?
#
loop_
_entity_poly.entity_id
_entity_poly.type
_entity_poly.pdbx_seq_one_letter_code
_entity_poly.pdbx_strand_id
1 'polypeptide(L)' 'MRAEQVITDVLAEHGLPYSRYQGAHGGLPGLIVELPGERKLTTNTLLTIGEHSVRVEAFVCR' A
#
# COMPACT_ATOMS: atom_id res chain seq x y z
N MET A 1 9.40 9.80 13.89
CA MET A 1 8.62 8.61 13.48
C MET A 1 8.79 8.47 11.97
N ARG A 2 9.17 7.30 11.45
CA ARG A 2 9.29 7.09 9.99
C ARG A 2 7.89 6.79 9.45
N ALA A 3 7.47 7.44 8.36
CA ALA A 3 6.12 7.29 7.79
C ALA A 3 5.76 5.84 7.47
N GLU A 4 6.74 5.06 6.99
CA GLU A 4 6.58 3.61 6.76
C GLU A 4 6.13 2.86 8.01
N GLN A 5 6.72 3.17 9.16
CA GLN A 5 6.39 2.47 10.41
C GLN A 5 4.95 2.75 10.86
N VAL A 6 4.52 4.01 10.78
CA VAL A 6 3.13 4.40 11.06
C VAL A 6 2.16 3.65 10.15
N ILE A 7 2.47 3.54 8.87
CA ILE A 7 1.63 2.82 7.90
C ILE A 7 1.59 1.34 8.25
N THR A 8 2.73 0.68 8.47
CA THR A 8 2.75 -0.75 8.78
C THR A 8 2.06 -1.09 10.10
N ASP A 9 2.16 -0.20 11.10
CA ASP A 9 1.49 -0.38 12.39
C ASP A 9 -0.03 -0.34 12.21
N VAL A 10 -0.55 0.63 11.43
CA VAL A 10 -1.98 0.74 11.10
C VAL A 10 -2.46 -0.47 10.28
N LEU A 11 -1.68 -0.91 9.28
CA LEU A 11 -2.03 -2.10 8.49
C LEU A 11 -2.14 -3.35 9.38
N ALA A 12 -1.22 -3.51 10.34
CA ALA A 12 -1.25 -4.61 11.29
C ALA A 12 -2.44 -4.49 12.27
N GLU A 13 -2.71 -3.30 12.81
CA GLU A 13 -3.82 -3.03 13.73
C GLU A 13 -5.18 -3.37 13.10
N HIS A 14 -5.36 -3.05 11.81
CA HIS A 14 -6.59 -3.31 11.07
C HIS A 14 -6.63 -4.68 10.38
N GLY A 15 -5.57 -5.50 10.50
CA GLY A 15 -5.49 -6.81 9.85
C GLY A 15 -5.52 -6.75 8.33
N LEU A 16 -5.04 -5.65 7.73
CA LEU A 16 -5.01 -5.46 6.28
C LEU A 16 -3.80 -6.19 5.69
N PRO A 17 -4.00 -7.15 4.77
CA PRO A 17 -2.89 -7.85 4.12
C PRO A 17 -2.04 -6.87 3.32
N TYR A 18 -0.71 -6.98 3.45
CA TYR A 18 0.22 -6.21 2.65
C TYR A 18 1.50 -6.98 2.35
N SER A 19 2.17 -6.58 1.27
CA SER A 19 3.48 -7.09 0.88
C SER A 19 4.42 -5.96 0.51
N ARG A 20 5.73 -6.16 0.72
CA ARG A 20 6.75 -5.18 0.33
C ARG A 20 7.06 -5.33 -1.16
N TYR A 21 6.99 -4.22 -1.87
CA TYR A 21 7.38 -4.09 -3.26
C TYR A 21 8.73 -3.40 -3.35
N GLN A 22 9.73 -4.08 -3.92
CA GLN A 22 11.10 -3.55 -4.02
C GLN A 22 11.28 -2.52 -5.14
N GLY A 23 10.25 -2.27 -5.96
CA GLY A 23 10.37 -1.53 -7.20
C GLY A 23 10.68 -2.44 -8.39
N ALA A 24 10.20 -2.08 -9.57
CA ALA A 24 10.57 -2.70 -10.84
C ALA A 24 10.73 -1.63 -11.91
N HIS A 25 11.64 -1.84 -12.87
CA HIS A 25 11.83 -0.96 -14.04
C HIS A 25 12.04 0.54 -13.69
N GLY A 26 12.72 0.84 -12.58
CA GLY A 26 12.96 2.22 -12.11
C GLY A 26 11.84 2.80 -11.23
N GLY A 27 10.81 2.01 -10.91
CA GLY A 27 9.81 2.37 -9.90
C GLY A 27 10.38 2.39 -8.49
N LEU A 28 9.88 3.31 -7.66
CA LEU A 28 10.25 3.40 -6.25
C LEU A 28 9.70 2.20 -5.45
N PRO A 29 10.39 1.78 -4.39
CA PRO A 29 9.87 0.76 -3.49
C PRO A 29 8.62 1.26 -2.76
N GLY A 30 7.78 0.32 -2.33
CA GLY A 30 6.52 0.64 -1.67
C GLY A 30 5.86 -0.57 -1.00
N LEU A 31 4.62 -0.39 -0.57
CA LEU A 31 3.78 -1.44 0.01
C LEU A 31 2.59 -1.70 -0.89
N ILE A 32 2.39 -2.95 -1.30
CA ILE A 32 1.15 -3.39 -1.94
C ILE A 32 0.20 -3.78 -0.82
N VAL A 33 -0.96 -3.14 -0.74
CA VAL A 33 -1.98 -3.34 0.29
C VAL A 33 -3.27 -3.82 -0.37
N GLU A 34 -3.86 -4.87 0.20
CA GLU A 34 -5.19 -5.35 -0.19
C GLU A 34 -6.25 -4.59 0.61
N LEU A 35 -6.97 -3.68 -0.04
CA LEU A 35 -8.04 -2.93 0.60
C LEU A 35 -9.40 -3.59 0.31
N PRO A 36 -10.20 -3.89 1.35
CA PRO A 36 -11.55 -4.38 1.18
C PRO A 36 -12.43 -3.26 0.63
N GLY A 37 -13.21 -3.58 -0.41
CA GLY A 37 -14.19 -2.70 -1.02
C GLY A 37 -15.60 -3.27 -0.94
N GLU A 38 -16.55 -2.48 -1.41
CA GLU A 38 -17.96 -2.85 -1.43
C GLU A 38 -18.22 -4.08 -2.32
N ARG A 39 -19.26 -4.85 -1.98
CA ARG A 39 -19.72 -6.02 -2.77
C ARG A 39 -18.63 -7.09 -3.00
N LYS A 40 -17.77 -7.32 -2.00
CA LYS A 40 -16.66 -8.28 -2.03
C LYS A 40 -15.57 -7.95 -3.05
N LEU A 41 -15.49 -6.70 -3.50
CA LEU A 41 -14.38 -6.24 -4.33
C LEU A 41 -13.14 -6.08 -3.45
N THR A 42 -11.99 -6.60 -3.90
CA THR A 42 -10.69 -6.31 -3.29
C THR A 42 -9.92 -5.42 -4.23
N THR A 43 -9.42 -4.29 -3.72
CA THR A 43 -8.63 -3.34 -4.51
C THR A 43 -7.19 -3.37 -4.04
N ASN A 44 -6.29 -3.75 -4.94
CA ASN A 44 -4.86 -3.67 -4.67
C ASN A 44 -4.42 -2.21 -4.77
N THR A 45 -3.71 -1.73 -3.75
CA THR A 45 -3.21 -0.36 -3.69
C THR A 45 -1.70 -0.38 -3.49
N LEU A 46 -0.94 0.38 -4.29
CA LEU A 46 0.48 0.59 -4.07
C LEU A 46 0.68 1.91 -3.30
N LEU A 47 1.27 1.81 -2.11
CA LEU A 47 1.72 2.93 -1.30
C LEU A 47 3.21 3.15 -1.54
N THR A 48 3.56 4.22 -2.24
CA THR A 48 4.96 4.64 -2.42
C THR A 48 5.29 5.73 -1.42
N ILE A 49 6.29 5.52 -0.58
CA ILE A 49 6.64 6.42 0.52
C ILE A 49 7.88 7.23 0.12
N GLY A 50 7.70 8.53 -0.08
CA GLY A 50 8.78 9.49 -0.28
C GLY A 50 9.21 10.14 1.04
N GLU A 51 10.16 11.07 0.95
CA GLU A 51 10.69 11.79 2.12
C GLU A 51 9.61 12.63 2.84
N HIS A 52 8.69 13.21 2.07
CA HIS A 52 7.64 14.12 2.57
C HIS A 52 6.26 13.81 2.00
N SER A 53 6.10 12.69 1.31
CA SER A 53 4.86 12.36 0.61
C SER A 53 4.57 10.87 0.64
N VAL A 54 3.30 10.52 0.50
CA VAL A 54 2.84 9.16 0.25
C VAL A 54 2.00 9.22 -1.01
N ARG A 55 2.40 8.47 -2.03
CA ARG A 55 1.61 8.29 -3.25
C ARG A 55 0.78 7.02 -3.12
N VAL A 56 -0.50 7.14 -3.44
CA VAL A 56 -1.48 6.05 -3.35
C VAL A 56 -1.98 5.74 -4.75
N GLU A 57 -1.69 4.54 -5.26
CA GLU A 57 -2.10 4.10 -6.59
C GLU A 57 -3.06 2.91 -6.46
N ALA A 58 -4.32 3.07 -6.86
CA ALA A 58 -5.33 2.03 -6.79
C ALA A 58 -5.46 1.28 -8.13
N PHE A 59 -5.35 -0.04 -8.08
CA PHE A 59 -5.46 -0.93 -9.25
C PHE A 59 -6.80 -1.65 -9.19
N VAL A 60 -7.73 -1.21 -10.02
CA VAL A 60 -9.07 -1.79 -10.13
C VAL A 60 -9.14 -2.65 -11.39
N CYS A 61 -9.29 -3.95 -11.23
CA CYS A 61 -9.63 -4.84 -12.34
C CYS A 61 -11.17 -4.82 -12.52
N ARG A 62 -11.64 -4.51 -13.73
CA ARG A 62 -13.06 -4.64 -14.12
C ARG A 62 -13.26 -5.89 -14.97
#